data_AF-A0A7Z9IJB4-F1
#
_entry.id   AF-A0A7Z9IJB4-F1
#
_cell.length_a   1.000
_cell.length_b   1.000
_cell.length_c   1.000
_cell.angle_alpha   90.00
_cell.angle_beta   90.00
_cell.angle_gamma   90.00
#
_symmetry.space_group_name_H-M   'P 1'
#
loop_
_entity.id
_entity.type
_entity.pdbx_description
1 polymer ?
#
loop_
_entity_poly.entity_id
_entity_poly.type
_entity_poly.pdbx_seq_one_letter_code
_entity_poly.pdbx_strand_id
1 'polypeptide(L)' 'MDRVLVTGPLIGDSVSRLANHFRVEYSKNEVMGQEAFSRAVTDAWGIVTMTSLRGGPEHH' A
#
# COMPACT_ATOMS: atom_id res chain seq x y z
N MET A 1 6.12 5.08 -17.37
CA MET A 1 6.16 4.08 -16.29
C MET A 1 4.84 4.17 -15.55
N ASP A 2 4.13 3.04 -15.41
CA ASP A 2 2.85 2.98 -14.72
C ASP A 2 3.00 3.24 -13.22
N ARG A 3 2.01 3.91 -12.61
CA ARG A 3 2.05 4.30 -11.19
C ARG A 3 1.42 3.22 -10.32
N VAL A 4 2.18 2.75 -9.33
CA VAL A 4 1.71 1.80 -8.31
C VAL A 4 1.68 2.50 -6.96
N LEU A 5 0.52 2.50 -6.31
CA LEU A 5 0.33 3.00 -4.96
C LEU A 5 0.45 1.86 -3.95
N VAL A 6 1.24 2.03 -2.89
CA VAL A 6 1.30 1.09 -1.77
C VAL A 6 0.82 1.79 -0.50
N THR A 7 -0.22 1.25 0.13
CA THR A 7 -0.92 1.94 1.22
C THR A 7 -0.24 1.81 2.58
N GLY A 8 0.96 1.23 2.67
CA GLY A 8 1.69 1.14 3.93
C GLY A 8 3.10 0.58 3.78
N PRO A 9 3.82 0.39 4.90
CA PRO A 9 5.18 -0.11 4.88
C PRO A 9 5.24 -1.54 4.33
N LEU A 10 6.16 -1.75 3.39
CA LEU A 10 6.54 -3.08 2.94
C LEU A 10 7.78 -3.56 3.70
N ILE A 11 7.83 -4.85 3.98
CA ILE A 11 8.98 -5.48 4.64
C ILE A 11 10.06 -5.75 3.58
N GLY A 12 11.31 -5.46 3.94
CA GLY A 12 12.50 -5.77 3.14
C GLY A 12 12.60 -4.98 1.83
N ASP A 13 13.16 -5.60 0.79
CA ASP A 13 13.53 -4.95 -0.48
C ASP A 13 12.38 -4.92 -1.52
N SER A 14 11.14 -5.17 -1.08
CA SER A 14 9.97 -5.29 -1.95
C SER A 14 9.69 -4.01 -2.75
N VAL A 15 9.95 -2.84 -2.13
CA VAL A 15 9.82 -1.54 -2.80
C VAL A 15 10.82 -1.40 -3.95
N SER A 16 12.09 -1.75 -3.73
CA SER A 16 13.15 -1.59 -4.75
C SER A 16 12.87 -2.47 -5.97
N ARG A 17 12.36 -3.68 -5.76
CA ARG A 17 11.93 -4.57 -6.85
C ARG A 17 10.78 -3.98 -7.66
N LEU A 18 9.78 -3.39 -6.99
CA LEU A 18 8.68 -2.70 -7.68
C LEU A 18 9.18 -1.44 -8.42
N ALA A 19 10.10 -0.69 -7.82
CA ALA A 19 10.65 0.54 -8.38
C ALA A 19 11.48 0.33 -9.66
N ASN A 20 11.99 -0.89 -9.89
CA ASN A 20 12.67 -1.25 -11.14
C ASN A 20 11.72 -1.30 -12.35
N HIS A 21 10.41 -1.46 -12.12
CA HIS A 21 9.42 -1.63 -13.19
C HIS A 21 8.34 -0.54 -13.19
N PHE A 22 8.07 0.07 -12.02
CA PHE A 22 6.96 0.99 -11.80
C PHE A 22 7.40 2.27 -11.12
N ARG A 23 6.61 3.33 -11.28
CA ARG A 23 6.70 4.50 -10.41
C ARG A 23 5.95 4.20 -9.11
N VAL A 24 6.68 3.85 -8.06
CA VAL A 24 6.10 3.46 -6.76
C VAL A 24 5.90 4.67 -5.87
N GLU A 25 4.69 4.85 -5.37
CA GLU A 25 4.33 5.84 -4.35
C GLU A 25 3.86 5.11 -3.09
N TYR A 26 4.46 5.40 -1.93
CA TYR A 26 4.14 4.67 -0.71
C TYR A 26 4.48 5.43 0.57
N SER A 27 3.79 5.08 1.66
CA SER A 27 4.14 5.53 3.00
C SER A 27 5.09 4.52 3.68
N LYS A 28 6.31 4.97 4.02
CA LYS A 28 7.34 4.15 4.66
C LYS A 28 7.05 3.84 6.14
N ASN A 29 6.29 4.70 6.81
CA ASN A 29 6.23 4.72 8.27
C ASN A 29 4.85 4.35 8.81
N GLU A 30 3.81 4.46 7.99
CA GLU A 30 2.42 4.28 8.44
C GLU A 30 1.53 3.74 7.34
N VAL A 31 0.41 3.13 7.73
CA VAL A 31 -0.67 2.80 6.80
C VAL A 31 -1.42 4.08 6.45
N MET A 32 -1.63 4.32 5.16
CA MET A 32 -2.43 5.44 4.67
C MET A 32 -3.84 5.35 5.24
N GLY A 33 -4.27 6.44 5.89
CA GLY A 33 -5.67 6.64 6.24
C GLY A 33 -6.55 6.84 5.00
N GLN A 34 -7.87 6.75 5.18
CA GLN A 34 -8.85 6.84 4.10
C GLN A 34 -8.74 8.14 3.29
N GLU A 35 -8.54 9.28 3.94
CA GLU A 35 -8.44 10.58 3.24
C GLU A 35 -7.17 10.67 2.37
N ALA A 36 -6.04 10.23 2.91
CA ALA A 36 -4.77 10.16 2.17
C ALA A 36 -4.88 9.19 0.98
N PHE A 37 -5.49 8.02 1.20
CA PHE A 37 -5.74 7.04 0.15
C PHE A 37 -6.62 7.61 -0.98
N SER A 38 -7.76 8.22 -0.65
CA SER A 38 -8.67 8.79 -1.65
C SER A 38 -8.02 9.87 -2.52
N ARG A 39 -7.09 10.66 -1.95
CA ARG A 39 -6.30 11.63 -2.72
C ARG A 39 -5.22 10.95 -3.57
N ALA A 40 -4.55 9.97 -2.99
CA ALA A 40 -3.38 9.34 -3.59
C ALA A 40 -3.73 8.29 -4.64
N VAL A 41 -4.95 7.74 -4.68
CA VAL A 41 -5.33 6.65 -5.59
C VAL A 41 -5.66 7.10 -7.01
N THR A 42 -6.01 8.37 -7.21
CA THR A 42 -6.36 8.94 -8.52
C THR A 42 -5.23 8.72 -9.52
N ASP A 43 -5.50 8.15 -10.69
CA ASP A 43 -4.52 7.82 -11.72
C ASP A 43 -3.46 6.76 -11.32
N ALA A 44 -3.71 5.98 -10.26
CA ALA A 44 -2.92 4.78 -10.00
C ALA A 44 -3.32 3.68 -11.00
N TRP A 45 -2.32 3.10 -11.67
CA TRP A 45 -2.51 1.91 -12.51
C TRP A 45 -2.72 0.65 -11.67
N GLY A 46 -2.08 0.59 -10.50
CA GLY A 46 -2.20 -0.53 -9.56
C GLY A 46 -2.10 -0.09 -8.10
N ILE A 47 -2.70 -0.88 -7.21
CA ILE A 47 -2.73 -0.62 -5.77
C ILE A 47 -2.30 -1.88 -5.02
N VAL A 48 -1.34 -1.73 -4.10
CA VAL A 48 -1.00 -2.73 -3.09
C VAL A 48 -1.55 -2.23 -1.76
N THR A 49 -2.62 -2.87 -1.30
CA THR A 49 -3.31 -2.49 -0.07
C THR A 49 -2.85 -3.36 1.09
N MET A 50 -2.57 -2.72 2.24
CA MET A 50 -2.31 -3.41 3.49
C MET A 50 -3.53 -3.31 4.41
N THR A 51 -4.09 -4.46 4.77
CA THR A 51 -5.29 -4.56 5.62
C THR A 51 -4.96 -5.36 6.86
N SER A 52 -5.29 -4.81 8.04
CA SER A 52 -5.23 -5.59 9.29
C SER A 52 -6.44 -6.51 9.34
N LEU A 53 -6.21 -7.82 9.30
CA LEU A 53 -7.23 -8.80 9.65
C LEU A 53 -7.30 -8.85 11.19
N ARG A 54 -8.38 -8.33 11.78
CA ARG A 54 -8.69 -8.65 13.17
C ARG A 54 -9.38 -10.01 13.16
N GLY A 55 -8.83 -10.99 13.91
CA GLY A 55 -9.51 -12.25 14.13
C GLY A 55 -10.93 -11.96 14.63
N GLY A 56 -11.92 -12.58 13.99
CA GLY A 56 -13.31 -12.52 14.47
C GLY A 56 -13.41 -13.07 15.90
N PRO A 57 -14.49 -12.80 16.63
CA PRO A 57 -14.66 -13.30 17.99
C PRO A 57 -14.50 -14.82 18.00
N GLU A 58 -13.44 -15.29 18.65
CA GLU A 58 -13.26 -16.69 18.99
C GLU A 58 -14.32 -17.00 20.06
N HIS A 59 -15.45 -17.59 19.64
CA HIS A 59 -16.42 -18.15 20.56
C HIS A 59 -15.77 -19.36 21.24
N HIS A 60 -15.19 -19.13 22.42
CA HIS A 60 -14.80 -20.15 23.40
C HIS A 60 -15.93 -20.39 24.41
#